data_AF-A0A935ACG5-F1
#
_entry.id   AF-A0A935ACG5-F1
#
_cell.length_a   1.000
_cell.length_b   1.000
_cell.length_c   1.000
_cell.angle_alpha   90.00
_cell.angle_beta   90.00
_cell.angle_gamma   90.00
#
_symmetry.space_group_name_H-M   'P 1'
#
loop_
_entity.id
_entity.type
_entity.pdbx_description
1 polymer ?
#
loop_
_entity_poly.entity_id
_entity_poly.type
_entity_poly.pdbx_seq_one_letter_code
_entity_poly.pdbx_strand_id
1 'polypeptide(L)'
;MEETLLCPSCGGPNDPVPGASRMPCAYCGANLTIPKKLQKTAKPAAAKKTSTVKPLPSLEKDAPDLLRKAQPVVVKAWNTYVYWTWFRRLLPGCLIVLLIGLFACLALGALPIVFGLLG
;
A
#
# COMPACT_ATOMS: atom_id res chain seq x y z
N MET A 1 -26.78 -6.46 -15.83
CA MET A 1 -26.04 -5.27 -15.37
C MET A 1 -25.15 -5.72 -14.22
N GLU A 2 -23.87 -5.97 -14.48
CA GLU A 2 -22.89 -6.21 -13.42
C GLU A 2 -22.65 -4.89 -12.69
N GLU A 3 -23.06 -4.80 -11.43
CA GLU A 3 -22.73 -3.67 -10.58
C GLU A 3 -21.31 -3.87 -10.04
N THR A 4 -20.34 -3.18 -10.63
CA THR A 4 -18.92 -3.23 -10.26
C THR A 4 -18.66 -2.43 -8.99
N LEU A 5 -17.99 -3.03 -8.00
CA LEU A 5 -17.64 -2.38 -6.74
C LEU A 5 -16.28 -1.67 -6.85
N LEU A 6 -16.28 -0.35 -6.74
CA LEU A 6 -15.03 0.42 -6.70
C LEU A 6 -14.34 0.29 -5.34
N CYS A 7 -13.04 0.00 -5.37
CA CYS A 7 -12.21 -0.03 -4.18
C CYS A 7 -12.00 1.39 -3.62
N PRO A 8 -12.28 1.67 -2.34
CA PRO A 8 -12.05 2.99 -1.74
C PRO A 8 -10.56 3.31 -1.55
N SER A 9 -9.68 2.31 -1.57
CA SER A 9 -8.23 2.49 -1.38
C SER A 9 -7.48 2.80 -2.67
N CYS A 10 -7.94 2.30 -3.83
CA CYS A 10 -7.24 2.48 -5.10
C CYS A 10 -8.13 2.88 -6.29
N GLY A 11 -9.45 3.00 -6.09
CA GLY A 11 -10.42 3.30 -7.15
C GLY A 11 -10.64 2.17 -8.16
N GLY A 12 -10.00 1.01 -7.98
CA GLY A 12 -10.06 -0.09 -8.93
C GLY A 12 -11.43 -0.78 -8.96
N PRO A 13 -11.92 -1.20 -10.14
CA PRO A 13 -13.17 -1.97 -10.27
C PRO A 13 -12.98 -3.37 -9.72
N ASN A 14 -13.82 -3.84 -8.80
CA ASN A 14 -13.77 -5.21 -8.31
C ASN A 14 -15.15 -5.86 -8.41
N ASP A 15 -15.18 -7.13 -8.80
CA ASP A 15 -16.42 -7.90 -8.89
C ASP A 15 -16.73 -8.59 -7.55
N PRO A 16 -17.88 -8.27 -6.92
CA PRO A 16 -18.22 -8.78 -5.61
C PRO A 16 -18.45 -10.30 -5.64
N VAL A 17 -17.75 -11.04 -4.76
CA VAL A 17 -17.95 -12.48 -4.60
C VAL A 17 -19.36 -12.73 -4.03
N PRO A 18 -20.22 -13.53 -4.70
CA PRO A 18 -21.58 -13.76 -4.26
C PRO A 18 -21.62 -14.47 -2.90
N GLY A 19 -22.41 -13.95 -1.96
CA GLY A 19 -22.55 -14.49 -0.61
C GLY A 19 -21.42 -14.16 0.38
N ALA A 20 -20.36 -13.46 -0.03
CA ALA A 20 -19.31 -13.00 0.87
C ALA A 20 -19.57 -11.58 1.38
N SER A 21 -19.27 -11.31 2.65
CA SER A 21 -19.37 -9.96 3.24
C SER A 21 -18.09 -9.14 3.09
N ARG A 22 -16.95 -9.81 2.87
CA ARG A 22 -15.64 -9.21 2.68
C ARG A 22 -14.87 -9.95 1.58
N MET A 23 -14.07 -9.21 0.83
CA MET A 23 -13.14 -9.77 -0.15
C MET A 23 -11.90 -8.89 -0.30
N PRO A 24 -10.72 -9.45 -0.64
CA PRO A 24 -9.56 -8.65 -0.96
C PRO A 24 -9.74 -7.96 -2.33
N CYS A 25 -9.25 -6.74 -2.45
CA CYS A 25 -9.16 -6.05 -3.74
C CYS A 25 -8.12 -6.75 -4.64
N ALA A 26 -8.49 -7.06 -5.88
CA ALA A 26 -7.59 -7.68 -6.86
C ALA A 26 -6.42 -6.77 -7.29
N TYR A 27 -6.51 -5.47 -7.04
CA TYR A 27 -5.54 -4.48 -7.50
C TYR A 27 -4.56 -4.05 -6.41
N CYS A 28 -5.06 -3.71 -5.22
CA CYS A 28 -4.23 -3.18 -4.13
C CYS A 28 -4.16 -4.12 -2.91
N GLY A 29 -4.88 -5.24 -2.92
CA GLY A 29 -4.93 -6.19 -1.80
C GLY A 29 -5.69 -5.71 -0.57
N ALA A 30 -6.25 -4.49 -0.58
CA ALA A 30 -7.02 -3.96 0.55
C ALA A 30 -8.30 -4.80 0.79
N ASN A 31 -8.67 -5.01 2.06
CA ASN A 31 -9.90 -5.72 2.41
C ASN A 31 -11.13 -4.84 2.16
N LEU A 32 -11.92 -5.20 1.16
CA LEU A 32 -13.17 -4.54 0.77
C LEU A 32 -14.34 -5.15 1.53
N THR A 33 -15.22 -4.30 2.05
CA THR A 33 -16.51 -4.74 2.60
C THR A 33 -17.56 -4.64 1.49
N ILE A 34 -18.16 -5.77 1.11
CA ILE A 34 -19.16 -5.82 0.05
C ILE A 34 -20.49 -5.30 0.64
N PRO A 35 -21.11 -4.24 0.09
CA PRO A 35 -22.37 -3.73 0.60
C PRO A 35 -23.49 -4.75 0.38
N LYS A 36 -24.45 -4.82 1.31
CA LYS A 36 -25.55 -5.81 1.32
C LYS A 36 -26.34 -5.88 0.00
N LYS A 37 -26.39 -4.78 -0.77
CA LYS A 37 -27.07 -4.71 -2.07
C LYS A 37 -26.38 -5.56 -3.16
N LEU A 38 -25.06 -5.72 -3.07
CA LEU A 38 -24.22 -6.50 -4.00
C LEU A 38 -23.96 -7.92 -3.52
N GLN A 39 -24.29 -8.21 -2.26
CA GLN A 39 -24.29 -9.56 -1.72
C GLN A 39 -25.47 -10.32 -2.33
N LYS A 40 -25.33 -10.78 -3.58
CA LYS A 40 -26.32 -11.65 -4.21
C LYS A 40 -26.57 -12.82 -3.26
N THR A 41 -27.83 -13.00 -2.89
CA THR A 41 -28.29 -14.04 -1.96
C THR A 41 -27.90 -15.40 -2.52
N ALA A 42 -26.79 -15.95 -2.04
CA ALA A 42 -26.51 -17.35 -2.21
C ALA A 42 -27.63 -18.11 -1.51
N LYS A 43 -28.41 -18.88 -2.27
CA LYS A 43 -29.26 -19.97 -1.76
C LYS A 43 -28.40 -20.73 -0.73
N PRO A 44 -28.88 -21.03 0.49
CA PRO A 44 -28.06 -21.62 1.54
C PRO A 44 -27.67 -23.06 1.14
N ALA A 45 -26.65 -23.17 0.32
CA ALA A 45 -25.93 -24.41 0.08
C ALA A 45 -24.98 -24.56 1.26
N ALA A 46 -25.32 -25.53 2.09
CA ALA A 46 -24.51 -26.20 3.10
C ALA A 46 -23.11 -25.60 3.30
N ALA A 47 -22.88 -25.11 4.51
CA ALA A 47 -21.59 -24.84 5.11
C ALA A 47 -20.46 -25.55 4.35
N LYS A 48 -19.69 -24.79 3.57
CA LYS A 48 -18.42 -25.27 3.02
C LYS A 48 -17.63 -25.73 4.23
N LYS A 49 -17.53 -27.04 4.40
CA LYS A 49 -16.74 -27.71 5.41
C LYS A 49 -15.40 -26.98 5.48
N THR A 50 -15.15 -26.34 6.62
CA THR A 50 -13.82 -26.06 7.09
C THR A 50 -12.96 -27.27 6.74
N SER A 51 -12.00 -27.04 5.86
CA SER A 51 -11.00 -28.02 5.47
C SER A 51 -10.51 -28.72 6.73
N THR A 52 -10.67 -30.04 6.78
CA THR A 52 -10.12 -30.91 7.82
C THR A 52 -8.60 -30.72 7.84
N VAL A 53 -8.12 -29.75 8.64
CA VAL A 53 -6.73 -29.76 9.09
C VAL A 53 -6.69 -30.81 10.19
N LYS A 54 -6.22 -32.00 9.82
CA LYS A 54 -5.76 -33.00 10.78
C LYS A 54 -4.80 -32.27 11.74
N PRO A 55 -4.98 -32.31 13.08
CA PRO A 55 -3.99 -31.73 13.98
C PRO A 55 -2.72 -32.54 13.78
N LEU A 56 -1.71 -31.94 13.13
CA LEU A 56 -0.40 -32.54 12.99
C LEU A 56 0.46 -31.95 14.12
N PRO A 57 0.62 -32.65 15.26
CA PRO A 57 1.36 -32.15 16.43
C PRO A 57 2.86 -31.89 16.16
N SER A 58 3.37 -32.27 14.97
CA SER A 58 4.74 -31.96 14.54
C SER A 58 4.87 -30.53 13.99
N LEU A 59 3.86 -30.00 13.28
CA LEU A 59 3.99 -28.72 12.58
C LEU A 59 4.10 -27.53 13.55
N GLU A 60 3.46 -27.62 14.71
CA GLU A 60 3.51 -26.58 15.76
C GLU A 60 4.88 -26.53 16.46
N LYS A 61 5.60 -27.66 16.51
CA LYS A 61 6.98 -27.73 17.04
C LYS A 61 8.01 -27.18 16.07
N ASP A 62 7.78 -27.32 14.76
CA ASP A 62 8.70 -26.82 13.71
C ASP A 62 8.44 -25.35 13.33
N ALA A 63 7.28 -24.79 13.69
CA ALA A 63 6.91 -23.39 13.46
C ALA A 63 7.91 -22.35 14.00
N PRO A 64 8.43 -22.43 15.24
CA PRO A 64 9.39 -21.45 15.75
C PRO A 64 10.72 -21.48 15.00
N ASP A 65 11.21 -22.64 14.58
CA ASP A 65 12.46 -22.76 13.83
C ASP A 65 12.35 -22.26 12.39
N LEU A 66 11.19 -22.47 11.75
CA LEU A 66 10.88 -21.89 10.44
C LEU A 66 10.75 -20.36 10.52
N LEU A 67 10.14 -19.83 11.58
CA LEU A 67 10.09 -18.38 11.85
C LEU A 67 11.49 -17.80 12.06
N ARG A 68 12.34 -18.49 12.83
CA ARG A 68 13.72 -18.07 13.09
C ARG A 68 14.58 -18.05 11.82
N LYS A 69 14.32 -18.98 10.90
CA LYS A 69 15.00 -19.05 9.60
C LYS A 69 14.48 -18.03 8.59
N ALA A 70 13.22 -17.62 8.69
CA ALA A 70 12.61 -16.58 7.85
C ALA A 70 12.99 -15.15 8.28
N GLN A 71 13.28 -14.92 9.57
CA GLN A 71 13.67 -13.60 10.10
C GLN A 71 14.74 -12.86 9.27
N PRO A 72 15.89 -13.45 8.91
CA PRO A 72 16.94 -12.71 8.20
C PRO A 72 16.52 -12.26 6.79
N VAL A 73 15.59 -12.97 6.14
CA VAL A 73 15.07 -12.59 4.81
C VAL A 73 14.06 -11.46 4.95
N VAL A 74 13.16 -11.56 5.92
CA VAL A 74 12.15 -10.53 6.21
C VAL A 74 12.82 -9.23 6.65
N VAL A 75 13.86 -9.29 7.49
CA VAL A 75 14.60 -8.10 7.94
C VAL A 75 15.29 -7.39 6.78
N LYS A 76 15.92 -8.12 5.85
CA LYS A 76 16.54 -7.50 4.65
C LYS A 76 15.50 -6.83 3.77
N ALA A 77 14.41 -7.52 3.46
CA ALA A 77 13.32 -6.96 2.65
C ALA A 77 12.69 -5.71 3.30
N TRP A 78 12.49 -5.76 4.62
CA TRP A 78 11.96 -4.64 5.39
C TRP A 78 12.91 -3.44 5.38
N ASN A 79 14.21 -3.66 5.60
CA ASN A 79 15.18 -2.58 5.64
C ASN A 79 15.31 -1.89 4.26
N THR A 80 15.33 -2.67 3.18
CA THR A 80 15.31 -2.12 1.81
C THR A 80 14.05 -1.31 1.52
N TYR A 81 12.88 -1.78 1.99
CA TYR A 81 11.62 -1.06 1.82
C TYR A 81 11.59 0.27 2.59
N VAL A 82 12.11 0.27 3.83
CA VAL A 82 12.23 1.49 4.65
C VAL A 82 13.17 2.50 3.99
N TYR A 83 14.31 2.05 3.47
CA TYR A 83 15.21 2.93 2.72
C TYR A 83 14.57 3.50 1.46
N TRP A 84 13.85 2.67 0.70
CA TRP A 84 13.18 3.12 -0.52
C TRP A 84 12.09 4.17 -0.24
N THR A 85 11.28 3.94 0.80
CA THR A 85 10.24 4.88 1.20
C THR A 85 10.81 6.20 1.72
N TRP A 86 11.91 6.15 2.49
CA TRP A 86 12.62 7.36 2.90
C TRP A 86 13.25 8.11 1.73
N PHE A 87 13.93 7.41 0.83
CA PHE A 87 14.55 8.02 -0.35
C PHE A 87 13.51 8.75 -1.20
N ARG A 88 12.37 8.09 -1.46
CA ARG A 88 11.27 8.69 -2.23
C ARG A 88 10.66 9.92 -1.56
N ARG A 89 10.77 10.03 -0.23
CA ARG A 89 10.26 11.18 0.54
C ARG A 89 11.30 12.29 0.71
N LEU A 90 12.59 11.94 0.80
CA LEU A 90 13.68 12.90 1.01
C LEU A 90 14.12 13.58 -0.29
N LEU A 91 14.07 12.86 -1.41
CA LEU A 91 14.44 13.38 -2.74
C LEU A 91 13.65 14.65 -3.13
N PRO A 92 12.30 14.69 -3.03
CA PRO A 92 11.56 15.91 -3.36
C PRO A 92 11.86 17.05 -2.38
N GLY A 93 12.05 16.76 -1.08
CA GLY A 93 12.39 17.77 -0.09
C GLY A 93 13.74 18.43 -0.37
N CYS A 94 14.76 17.64 -0.70
CA CYS A 94 16.10 18.14 -1.01
C CYS A 94 16.11 18.99 -2.30
N LEU A 95 15.36 18.57 -3.32
CA LEU A 95 15.16 19.34 -4.56
C LEU A 95 14.50 20.70 -4.30
N ILE A 96 13.47 20.74 -3.45
CA ILE A 96 12.78 21.99 -3.10
C ILE A 96 13.73 22.95 -2.38
N VAL A 97 14.52 22.46 -1.42
CA VAL A 97 15.50 23.30 -0.69
C VAL A 97 16.54 23.89 -1.65
N LEU A 98 17.06 23.09 -2.59
CA LEU A 98 17.98 23.57 -3.62
C LEU A 98 17.35 24.64 -4.52
N LEU A 99 16.10 24.45 -4.95
CA LEU A 99 15.39 25.44 -5.75
C LEU A 99 15.19 26.74 -4.97
N ILE A 100 14.76 26.68 -3.72
CA ILE A 100 14.58 27.87 -2.87
C ILE A 100 15.90 28.63 -2.71
N GLY A 101 16.99 27.93 -2.44
CA GLY A 101 18.33 28.54 -2.35
C GLY A 101 18.75 29.21 -3.65
N LEU A 102 18.50 28.56 -4.79
CA LEU A 102 18.80 29.11 -6.11
C LEU A 102 17.97 30.37 -6.41
N PHE A 103 16.67 30.36 -6.11
CA PHE A 103 15.81 31.54 -6.24
C PHE A 103 16.24 32.68 -5.31
N ALA A 104 16.64 32.38 -4.07
CA ALA A 104 17.15 33.39 -3.14
C ALA A 104 18.45 34.03 -3.64
N CYS A 105 19.38 33.22 -4.16
CA CYS A 105 20.62 33.72 -4.79
C CYS A 105 20.33 34.59 -6.03
N LEU A 106 19.40 34.18 -6.89
CA LEU A 106 19.01 34.97 -8.06
C LEU A 106 18.34 36.29 -7.65
N ALA A 107 17.47 36.28 -6.64
CA ALA A 107 16.83 37.49 -6.15
C ALA A 107 17.88 38.46 -5.57
N LEU A 108 18.77 37.98 -4.71
CA LEU A 108 19.83 38.80 -4.11
C LEU A 108 20.87 39.26 -5.14
N GLY A 109 21.18 38.45 -6.14
CA GLY A 109 22.14 38.78 -7.20
C GLY A 109 21.57 39.69 -8.29
N ALA A 110 20.26 39.62 -8.56
CA ALA A 110 19.58 40.51 -9.50
C ALA A 110 19.25 41.88 -8.88
N LEU A 111 19.07 41.94 -7.55
CA LEU A 111 18.82 43.18 -6.81
C LEU A 111 19.81 44.31 -7.13
N PRO A 112 21.15 44.10 -7.11
CA PRO A 112 22.11 45.15 -7.45
C PRO A 112 22.09 45.53 -8.94
N ILE A 113 21.75 44.61 -9.83
CA ILE A 113 21.66 44.88 -11.28
C ILE A 113 20.44 45.74 -11.59
N VAL A 114 19.29 45.44 -10.96
CA VAL A 114 18.06 46.23 -11.11
C VAL A 114 18.21 47.61 -10.48
N PHE A 115 18.81 47.72 -9.30
CA PHE A 115 19.09 49.02 -8.66
C PHE A 115 20.09 49.87 -9.44
N GLY A 116 21.10 49.26 -10.09
CA GLY A 116 22.06 49.97 -10.94
C GLY A 116 21.54 50.38 -12.31
N LEU A 117 20.42 49.80 -12.78
CA LEU A 117 19.73 50.19 -14.02
C LEU A 117 18.65 51.28 -13.79
N LEU A 118 18.18 51.44 -12.55
CA LEU A 118 17.15 52.42 -12.17
C LEU A 118 17.70 53.69 -11.51
N GLY A 119 18.98 53.72 -11.11
CA GLY A 119 19.67 54.89 -10.54
C GLY A 119 20.54 55.58 -11.57
#